data_AF-A0A2E7E9S1-F1
#
_entry.id   AF-A0A2E7E9S1-F1
#
_cell.length_a   1.000
_cell.length_b   1.000
_cell.length_c   1.000
_cell.angle_alpha   90.00
_cell.angle_beta   90.00
_cell.angle_gamma   90.00
#
_symmetry.space_group_name_H-M   'P 1'
#
loop_
_entity.id
_entity.type
_entity.pdbx_description
1 polymer ?
#
loop_
_entity_poly.entity_id
_entity_poly.type
_entity_poly.pdbx_seq_one_letter_code
_entity_poly.pdbx_strand_id
1 'polypeptide(L)'
;MLEKQTFGSEPSIGLSANLSGTANGDLVSVTKTYDGSGGQTHSVNYVFTLDEEGEILHGIWSLNGMSGRVVFRRVTPQIFSEILN
;
A
#
# COMPACT_ATOMS: atom_id res chain seq x y z
N MET A 1 -8.85 2.61 -5.36
CA MET A 1 -8.58 1.17 -5.09
C MET A 1 -9.45 0.78 -3.90
N LEU A 2 -10.18 -0.32 -3.98
CA LEU A 2 -10.94 -0.85 -2.84
C LEU A 2 -10.03 -1.86 -2.14
N GLU A 3 -9.67 -1.60 -0.88
CA GLU A 3 -8.72 -2.45 -0.16
C GLU A 3 -9.39 -3.08 1.06
N LYS A 4 -9.18 -4.39 1.27
CA LYS A 4 -9.54 -5.03 2.54
C LYS A 4 -8.75 -4.34 3.66
N GLN A 5 -9.44 -3.88 4.71
CA GLN A 5 -8.80 -3.31 5.89
C GLN A 5 -7.79 -4.28 6.47
N THR A 6 -6.52 -3.89 6.48
CA THR A 6 -5.46 -4.58 7.21
C THR A 6 -5.39 -4.09 8.66
N PHE A 7 -5.87 -2.87 8.96
CA PHE A 7 -5.63 -2.18 10.24
C PHE A 7 -6.87 -1.54 10.89
N GLY A 8 -8.10 -1.88 10.44
CA GLY A 8 -9.34 -1.37 11.03
C GLY A 8 -9.99 -2.35 12.00
N SER A 9 -10.72 -1.85 13.00
CA SER A 9 -11.47 -2.66 13.97
C SER A 9 -12.86 -3.09 13.49
N GLU A 10 -13.39 -2.42 12.45
CA GLU A 10 -14.73 -2.69 11.90
C GLU A 10 -14.64 -3.33 10.51
N PRO A 11 -15.42 -4.39 10.22
CA PRO A 11 -15.50 -4.97 8.89
C PRO A 11 -16.22 -4.02 7.93
N SER A 12 -15.49 -3.32 7.07
CA SER A 12 -16.08 -2.56 5.96
C SER A 12 -15.93 -3.32 4.63
N ILE A 13 -16.92 -3.17 3.75
CA ILE A 13 -16.96 -3.76 2.39
C ILE A 13 -15.85 -3.16 1.49
N GLY A 14 -15.22 -2.08 1.96
CA GLY A 14 -13.93 -1.60 1.50
C GLY A 14 -13.81 -0.12 1.81
N LEU A 15 -12.71 0.25 2.46
CA LEU A 15 -12.37 1.66 2.66
C LEU A 15 -11.65 2.16 1.43
N SER A 16 -11.93 3.39 1.01
CA SER A 16 -11.03 4.06 0.07
C SER A 16 -9.80 4.53 0.84
N ALA A 17 -8.65 4.36 0.20
CA ALA A 17 -7.40 4.91 0.68
C ALA A 17 -6.76 5.74 -0.43
N ASN A 18 -6.14 6.84 -0.03
CA ASN A 18 -5.25 7.61 -0.88
C ASN A 18 -3.82 7.19 -0.58
N LEU A 19 -3.01 7.01 -1.62
CA LEU A 19 -1.57 6.82 -1.49
C LEU A 19 -0.86 8.04 -2.07
N SER A 20 0.07 8.60 -1.30
CA SER A 20 0.98 9.66 -1.75
C SER A 20 2.40 9.32 -1.32
N GLY A 21 3.41 9.79 -2.04
CA GLY A 21 4.78 9.42 -1.74
C GLY A 21 5.81 10.02 -2.68
N THR A 22 7.07 9.71 -2.41
CA THR A 22 8.23 10.13 -3.18
C THR A 22 9.15 8.93 -3.42
N ALA A 23 9.81 8.90 -4.58
CA ALA A 23 10.90 7.99 -4.88
C ALA A 23 12.16 8.81 -5.18
N ASN A 24 13.30 8.42 -4.61
CA ASN A 24 14.61 9.01 -4.86
C ASN A 24 15.67 7.91 -4.95
N GLY A 25 16.08 7.58 -6.18
CA GLY A 25 16.82 6.36 -6.44
C GLY A 25 16.03 5.15 -5.96
N ASP A 26 16.69 4.31 -5.15
CA ASP A 26 16.09 3.08 -4.62
C ASP A 26 15.28 3.32 -3.34
N LEU A 27 15.26 4.54 -2.79
CA LEU A 27 14.48 4.88 -1.59
C LEU A 27 13.08 5.35 -1.97
N VAL A 28 12.05 4.66 -1.45
CA VAL A 28 10.64 5.00 -1.68
C VAL A 28 9.96 5.26 -0.33
N SER A 29 9.30 6.41 -0.20
CA SER A 29 8.49 6.75 0.96
C SER A 29 7.03 6.93 0.54
N VAL A 30 6.11 6.24 1.20
CA VAL A 30 4.68 6.25 0.87
C VAL A 30 3.86 6.44 2.13
N THR A 31 2.90 7.35 2.09
CA THR A 31 1.85 7.48 3.09
C THR A 31 0.54 7.00 2.49
N LYS A 32 -0.07 6.01 3.14
CA LYS A 32 -1.40 5.53 2.82
C LYS A 32 -2.39 6.06 3.86
N THR A 33 -3.33 6.88 3.43
CA THR A 33 -4.35 7.50 4.29
C THR A 33 -5.71 6.91 3.97
N TYR A 34 -6.34 6.29 4.97
CA TYR A 34 -7.71 5.78 4.87
C TYR A 34 -8.71 6.94 4.99
N ASP A 35 -9.71 6.99 4.11
CA ASP A 35 -10.65 8.11 3.96
C ASP A 35 -11.70 8.22 5.08
N GLY A 36 -11.69 7.28 6.02
CA GLY A 36 -12.53 7.34 7.22
C GLY A 36 -14.00 6.98 7.00
N SER A 37 -14.38 6.43 5.84
CA SER A 37 -15.76 5.95 5.58
C SER A 37 -16.28 4.89 6.59
N GLY A 38 -15.40 4.31 7.41
CA GLY A 38 -15.71 3.42 8.55
C GLY A 38 -15.29 3.93 9.93
N GLY A 39 -15.07 5.24 10.14
CA GLY A 39 -14.91 5.84 11.47
C GLY A 39 -13.48 6.00 12.01
N GLN A 40 -12.44 5.75 11.22
CA GLN A 40 -11.04 5.99 11.62
C GLN A 40 -10.23 6.59 10.46
N THR A 41 -9.72 7.82 10.63
CA THR A 41 -8.73 8.47 9.76
C THR A 41 -7.33 8.16 10.29
N HIS A 42 -6.69 7.13 9.75
CA HIS A 42 -5.30 6.84 10.07
C HIS A 42 -4.45 6.78 8.81
N SER A 43 -3.19 7.19 8.97
CA SER A 43 -2.17 7.13 7.95
C SER A 43 -1.13 6.08 8.33
N VAL A 44 -0.87 5.15 7.41
CA VAL A 44 0.25 4.21 7.52
C VAL A 44 1.39 4.76 6.69
N ASN A 45 2.54 4.96 7.32
CA ASN A 45 3.75 5.40 6.64
C ASN A 45 4.63 4.20 6.32
N TYR A 46 5.08 4.13 5.09
CA TYR A 46 5.99 3.11 4.60
C TYR A 46 7.28 3.76 4.13
N VAL A 47 8.40 3.13 4.47
CA VAL A 47 9.72 3.45 3.90
C VAL A 47 10.29 2.15 3.35
N PHE A 48 10.64 2.16 2.07
CA PHE A 48 11.15 1.01 1.34
C PHE A 48 12.48 1.31 0.66
N THR A 49 13.25 0.25 0.46
CA THR A 49 14.36 0.19 -0.49
C THR A 49 13.99 -0.79 -1.61
N LEU A 50 14.17 -0.38 -2.86
CA LEU A 50 14.01 -1.20 -4.05
C LEU A 50 15.24 -2.11 -4.20
N ASP A 51 15.04 -3.36 -4.58
CA ASP A 51 16.11 -4.29 -4.92
C ASP A 51 16.79 -3.92 -6.25
N GLU A 52 17.95 -4.51 -6.51
CA GLU A 52 18.76 -4.23 -7.70
C GLU A 52 18.00 -4.58 -9.00
N GLU A 53 17.13 -5.58 -8.94
CA GLU A 53 16.28 -6.02 -10.05
C GLU A 53 15.06 -5.12 -10.30
N GLY A 54 14.70 -4.24 -9.36
CA GLY A 54 13.55 -3.35 -9.49
C GLY A 54 12.19 -4.02 -9.29
N GLU A 55 12.16 -5.17 -8.62
CA GLU A 55 11.00 -6.05 -8.51
C GLU A 55 10.48 -6.20 -7.07
N ILE A 56 11.31 -5.92 -6.06
CA ILE A 56 10.98 -6.10 -4.65
C ILE A 56 11.29 -4.83 -3.86
N LEU A 57 10.28 -4.33 -3.15
CA LEU A 57 10.43 -3.28 -2.15
C LEU A 57 10.52 -3.90 -0.75
N HIS A 58 11.66 -3.75 -0.09
CA HIS A 58 11.87 -4.15 1.30
C HIS A 58 11.71 -2.94 2.21
N GLY A 59 10.91 -3.03 3.27
CA GLY A 59 10.64 -1.85 4.07
C GLY A 59 10.09 -2.07 5.46
N ILE A 60 9.76 -0.94 6.08
CA ILE A 60 9.12 -0.83 7.37
C ILE A 60 7.82 -0.03 7.20
N TRP A 61 6.74 -0.50 7.80
CA TRP A 61 5.54 0.30 7.99
C TRP A 61 5.50 0.85 9.42
N SER A 62 4.84 1.99 9.61
CA SER A 62 4.57 2.57 10.93
C SER A 62 3.17 3.19 11.00
N LEU A 63 2.53 3.03 12.15
CA LEU A 63 1.21 3.56 12.48
C LEU A 63 1.09 3.71 14.00
N ASN A 64 0.82 4.92 14.50
CA ASN A 64 0.52 5.18 15.92
C ASN A 64 1.52 4.54 16.91
N GLY A 65 2.83 4.65 16.64
CA GLY A 65 3.89 4.07 17.48
C GLY A 65 4.13 2.57 17.29
N MET A 66 3.29 1.88 16.52
CA MET A 66 3.55 0.51 16.06
C MET A 66 4.33 0.54 14.75
N SER A 67 5.14 -0.50 14.54
CA SER A 67 5.87 -0.70 13.29
C SER A 67 6.15 -2.17 13.01
N GLY A 68 6.49 -2.48 11.76
CA GLY A 68 6.86 -3.83 11.37
C GLY A 68 7.53 -3.90 10.01
N ARG A 69 8.19 -5.03 9.74
CA ARG A 69 8.78 -5.32 8.42
C ARG A 69 7.71 -5.68 7.42
N VAL A 70 7.93 -5.28 6.17
CA VAL A 70 7.04 -5.57 5.05
C VAL A 70 7.85 -5.72 3.76
N VAL A 71 7.35 -6.55 2.85
CA VAL A 71 7.92 -6.76 1.52
C VAL A 71 6.79 -6.64 0.50
N PHE A 72 6.96 -5.77 -0.49
CA PHE A 72 6.06 -5.69 -1.64
C PHE A 72 6.78 -6.25 -2.86
N ARG A 73 6.10 -7.11 -3.60
CA ARG A 73 6.57 -7.62 -4.89
C ARG A 73 5.79 -6.95 -6.00
N ARG A 74 6.49 -6.52 -7.04
CA ARG A 74 5.86 -6.06 -8.27
C ARG A 74 5.00 -7.19 -8.84
N VAL A 75 3.75 -6.85 -9.13
CA VAL A 75 2.86 -7.71 -9.91
C VAL A 75 2.53 -6.97 -11.19
N THR A 76 2.86 -7.57 -12.33
CA THR A 76 2.38 -7.08 -13.61
C THR A 76 0.91 -7.50 -13.70
N PRO A 77 -0.04 -6.56 -13.84
CA PRO A 77 -1.43 -6.92 -14.08
C PRO A 77 -1.50 -7.76 -15.34
N GLN A 78 -2.04 -8.99 -15.25
CA GLN A 78 -2.43 -9.71 -16.46
C GLN A 78 -3.59 -8.92 -17.06
N ILE A 79 -3.36 -8.26 -18.20
CA ILE A 79 -4.48 -7.73 -18.98
C ILE A 79 -5.22 -8.96 -19.50
N PHE A 80 -6.38 -9.24 -18.93
CA PHE A 80 -7.35 -10.15 -19.53
C PHE A 80 -7.85 -9.48 -20.80
N SER A 81 -7.23 -9.80 -21.94
CA SER A 81 -7.81 -9.52 -23.24
C SER A 81 -8.89 -10.56 -23.50
N GLU A 82 -10.08 -10.38 -22.91
CA GLU A 82 -11.25 -11.17 -23.29
C GLU A 82 -12.01 -10.47 -24.43
N ILE A 83 -11.84 -11.05 -25.62
CA ILE A 83 -12.86 -11.34 -26.64
C ILE A 83 -13.63 -10.15 -27.25
N LEU A 84 -13.15 -9.70 -28.41
CA LEU A 84 -14.03 -9.35 -29.54
C LEU A 84 -13.73 -10.31 -30.69
N ASN A 85 -14.51 -11.39 -30.78
CA ASN A 85 -14.78 -12.15 -31.99
C ASN A 85 -16.25 -12.58 -31.92
#